data_AF-A0A197JD66-F1
#
_entry.id   AF-A0A197JD66-F1
#
_cell.length_a   1.000
_cell.length_b   1.000
_cell.length_c   1.000
_cell.angle_alpha   90.00
_cell.angle_beta   90.00
_cell.angle_gamma   90.00
#
_symmetry.space_group_name_H-M   'P 1'
#
loop_
_entity.id
_entity.type
_entity.pdbx_description
1 polymer ?
#
loop_
_entity_poly.entity_id
_entity_poly.type
_entity_poly.pdbx_seq_one_letter_code
_entity_poly.pdbx_strand_id
1 'polypeptide(L)'
;MVKEKHRSLIVFGVSGCGKTRAVIELLSQYWGFYFNAADDDWGSGDMMTLYNSVRSYLKDVQVSSAVVDLEINNLFARKTTLLLFISRLLIFKYCLSVPGSSETFTSARWALLQVCPHVLFKDLFNALFVKLVQLRHHRELDLSDFVRNVHEDVRDRLVKYGCLPKIKDYTRLLIVNDEAQFLGDQLNGSFQSKSSSDKSPRPLLSPILHAFRDIGQDQLTFVTCGTGLSITNRYHR
;
A
#
# COMPACT_ATOMS: atom_id res chain seq x y z
N MET A 1 -2.52 -25.15 -15.00
CA MET A 1 -2.55 -23.82 -14.36
C MET A 1 -2.14 -23.98 -12.90
N VAL A 2 -0.93 -23.56 -12.55
CA VAL A 2 -0.48 -23.50 -11.15
C VAL A 2 -1.21 -22.31 -10.51
N LYS A 3 -1.97 -22.54 -9.44
CA LYS A 3 -2.54 -21.43 -8.64
C LYS A 3 -1.38 -20.64 -8.04
N GLU A 4 -1.16 -19.43 -8.51
CA GLU A 4 -0.21 -18.50 -7.92
C GLU A 4 -0.59 -18.24 -6.46
N LYS A 5 0.32 -18.60 -5.54
CA LYS A 5 0.11 -18.42 -4.10
C LYS A 5 0.74 -17.09 -3.69
N HIS A 6 -0.07 -16.03 -3.61
CA HIS A 6 0.35 -14.78 -2.98
C HIS A 6 0.80 -15.07 -1.55
N ARG A 7 2.01 -14.61 -1.16
CA ARG A 7 2.48 -14.75 0.22
C ARG A 7 1.90 -13.62 1.04
N SER A 8 1.06 -13.98 2.00
CA SER A 8 0.51 -13.07 3.00
C SER A 8 0.92 -13.58 4.38
N LEU A 9 1.48 -12.70 5.19
CA LEU A 9 1.74 -12.88 6.61
C LEU A 9 0.75 -11.97 7.35
N ILE A 10 0.10 -12.51 8.37
CA ILE A 10 -0.80 -11.73 9.21
C ILE A 10 -0.24 -11.71 10.62
N VAL A 11 -0.08 -10.52 11.19
CA VAL A 11 0.48 -10.31 12.52
C VAL A 11 -0.63 -9.77 13.41
N PHE A 12 -0.99 -10.56 14.41
CA PHE A 12 -2.05 -10.22 15.36
C PHE A 12 -1.52 -10.10 16.77
N GLY A 13 -2.16 -9.24 17.55
CA GLY A 13 -1.89 -9.08 18.96
C GLY A 13 -2.53 -7.83 19.52
N VAL A 14 -2.69 -7.79 20.83
CA VAL A 14 -3.29 -6.65 21.54
C VAL A 14 -2.48 -5.36 21.32
N SER A 15 -3.08 -4.21 21.60
CA SER A 15 -2.33 -2.94 21.57
C SER A 15 -1.15 -3.01 22.56
N GLY A 16 -0.01 -2.42 22.17
CA GLY A 16 1.21 -2.44 22.98
C GLY A 16 2.03 -3.74 22.94
N CYS A 17 1.61 -4.80 22.25
CA CYS A 17 2.38 -6.07 22.19
C CYS A 17 3.59 -6.05 21.24
N GLY A 18 3.94 -4.88 20.69
CA GLY A 18 5.13 -4.71 19.84
C GLY A 18 4.96 -5.05 18.35
N LYS A 19 3.74 -5.11 17.81
CA LYS A 19 3.49 -5.40 16.37
C LYS A 19 4.21 -4.42 15.45
N THR A 20 3.97 -3.12 15.65
CA THR A 20 4.59 -2.03 14.89
C THR A 20 6.11 -2.12 14.96
N ARG A 21 6.66 -2.35 16.16
CA ARG A 21 8.11 -2.57 16.33
C ARG A 21 8.60 -3.76 15.51
N ALA A 22 7.93 -4.91 15.57
CA ALA A 22 8.33 -6.10 14.85
C ALA A 22 8.32 -5.91 13.32
N VAL A 23 7.32 -5.19 12.78
CA VAL A 23 7.29 -4.92 11.33
C VAL A 23 8.30 -3.87 10.89
N ILE A 24 8.63 -2.90 11.74
CA ILE A 24 9.72 -1.95 11.49
C ILE A 24 11.07 -2.68 11.51
N GLU A 25 11.29 -3.57 12.49
CA GLU A 25 12.47 -4.44 12.55
C GLU A 25 12.58 -5.31 11.29
N LEU A 26 11.46 -5.87 10.82
CA LEU A 26 11.42 -6.62 9.56
C LEU A 26 11.79 -5.75 8.36
N LEU A 27 11.22 -4.55 8.24
CA LEU A 27 11.56 -3.60 7.16
C LEU A 27 13.00 -3.06 7.24
N SER A 28 13.64 -3.15 8.41
CA SER A 28 15.06 -2.81 8.56
C SER A 28 16.01 -3.87 8.00
N GLN A 29 15.49 -5.08 7.78
CA GLN A 29 16.22 -6.24 7.28
C GLN A 29 15.81 -6.63 5.86
N TYR A 30 14.67 -6.13 5.37
CA TYR A 30 14.11 -6.45 4.07
C TYR A 30 13.54 -5.21 3.40
N TRP A 31 13.75 -5.05 2.09
CA TRP A 31 13.15 -3.95 1.35
C TRP A 31 11.63 -4.09 1.26
N GLY A 32 10.94 -2.98 1.45
CA GLY A 32 9.49 -2.95 1.36
C GLY A 32 8.90 -1.60 1.70
N PHE A 33 7.57 -1.54 1.68
CA PHE A 33 6.81 -0.32 1.88
C PHE A 33 5.99 -0.41 3.15
N TYR A 34 5.99 0.67 3.93
CA TYR A 34 5.23 0.79 5.18
C TYR A 34 4.05 1.73 4.98
N PHE A 35 2.85 1.21 5.23
CA PHE A 35 1.60 1.93 5.21
C PHE A 35 0.95 1.79 6.58
N ASN A 36 0.78 2.90 7.28
CA ASN A 36 0.05 2.92 8.56
C ASN A 36 -1.36 3.45 8.33
N ALA A 37 -2.36 2.72 8.81
CA ALA A 37 -3.76 3.09 8.69
C ALA A 37 -4.27 3.99 9.84
N ALA A 38 -3.53 4.11 10.94
CA ALA A 38 -3.91 4.95 12.08
C ALA A 38 -3.58 6.45 11.84
N ASP A 39 -4.35 7.34 12.47
CA ASP A 39 -4.25 8.81 12.29
C ASP A 39 -3.27 9.46 13.28
N ASP A 40 -2.99 8.80 14.40
CA ASP A 40 -2.26 9.29 15.56
C ASP A 40 -0.87 8.66 15.73
N ASP A 41 -0.44 7.83 14.77
CA ASP A 41 0.76 7.01 14.88
C ASP A 41 1.87 7.41 13.89
N TRP A 42 3.03 6.80 14.08
CA TRP A 42 4.19 6.88 13.19
C TRP A 42 3.82 6.53 11.74
N GLY A 43 4.35 7.28 10.79
CA GLY A 43 4.14 7.04 9.36
C GLY A 43 3.90 8.32 8.59
N SER A 44 3.59 8.14 7.31
CA SER A 44 3.07 9.21 6.45
C SER A 44 1.56 9.31 6.62
N GLY A 45 1.02 10.52 6.47
CA GLY A 45 -0.43 10.73 6.44
C GLY A 45 -1.11 10.30 5.14
N ASP A 46 -0.37 9.71 4.19
CA ASP A 46 -0.88 9.38 2.85
C ASP A 46 -2.00 8.32 2.84
N MET A 47 -1.98 7.35 3.75
CA MET A 47 -3.08 6.41 3.94
C MET A 47 -4.36 7.11 4.43
N MET A 48 -4.24 8.07 5.34
CA MET A 48 -5.38 8.85 5.81
C MET A 48 -5.91 9.77 4.72
N THR A 49 -5.02 10.35 3.91
CA THR A 49 -5.40 11.07 2.69
C THR A 49 -6.15 10.17 1.70
N LEU A 50 -5.74 8.91 1.54
CA LEU A 50 -6.43 7.94 0.69
C LEU A 50 -7.83 7.69 1.24
N TYR A 51 -7.95 7.38 2.53
CA TYR A 51 -9.23 7.16 3.20
C TYR A 51 -10.16 8.36 2.99
N ASN A 52 -9.69 9.58 3.25
CA ASN A 52 -10.46 10.80 3.11
C ASN A 52 -10.87 11.06 1.65
N SER A 53 -10.00 10.81 0.68
CA SER A 53 -10.31 10.92 -0.75
C SER A 53 -11.42 9.96 -1.17
N VAL A 54 -11.35 8.70 -0.72
CA VAL A 54 -12.38 7.70 -1.02
C VAL A 54 -13.69 8.01 -0.30
N ARG A 55 -13.62 8.42 0.98
CA ARG A 55 -14.80 8.81 1.75
C ARG A 55 -15.54 10.00 1.14
N SER A 56 -14.83 11.03 0.69
CA SER A 56 -15.45 12.18 0.01
C SER A 56 -16.11 11.77 -1.30
N TYR A 57 -15.42 10.96 -2.12
CA TYR A 57 -16.01 10.43 -3.36
C TYR A 57 -17.31 9.66 -3.11
N LEU A 58 -17.36 8.77 -2.11
CA LEU A 58 -18.56 8.01 -1.79
C LEU A 58 -19.72 8.91 -1.35
N LYS A 59 -19.44 9.98 -0.60
CA LYS A 59 -20.46 10.97 -0.23
C LYS A 59 -21.01 11.68 -1.47
N ASP A 60 -20.15 12.08 -2.39
CA ASP A 60 -20.55 12.77 -3.62
C ASP A 60 -21.42 11.87 -4.51
N VAL A 61 -21.07 10.58 -4.64
CA VAL A 61 -21.85 9.59 -5.39
C VAL A 61 -23.20 9.30 -4.74
N GLN A 62 -23.25 9.19 -3.40
CA GLN A 62 -24.52 8.99 -2.67
C GLN A 62 -25.49 10.15 -2.85
N VAL A 63 -24.99 11.38 -2.96
CA VAL A 63 -25.83 12.57 -3.22
C VAL A 63 -26.32 12.60 -4.66
N SER A 64 -25.52 12.11 -5.62
CA SER A 64 -25.77 12.27 -7.05
C SER A 64 -26.48 11.09 -7.73
N SER A 65 -26.57 9.92 -7.09
CA SER A 65 -27.19 8.72 -7.67
C SER A 65 -28.08 7.98 -6.67
N ALA A 66 -29.26 7.56 -7.12
CA ALA A 66 -30.18 6.70 -6.35
C ALA A 66 -29.71 5.22 -6.28
N VAL A 67 -28.82 4.80 -7.19
CA VAL A 67 -28.27 3.44 -7.24
C VAL A 67 -26.77 3.48 -7.01
N VAL A 68 -26.30 2.74 -6.01
CA VAL A 68 -24.87 2.63 -5.67
C VAL A 68 -24.25 1.49 -6.49
N ASP A 69 -23.34 1.84 -7.40
CA ASP A 69 -22.51 0.87 -8.11
C ASP A 69 -21.22 0.60 -7.32
N LEU A 70 -21.20 -0.54 -6.63
CA LEU A 70 -20.07 -0.97 -5.80
C LEU A 70 -18.81 -1.27 -6.61
N GLU A 71 -18.92 -1.57 -7.91
CA GLU A 71 -17.77 -1.84 -8.77
C GLU A 71 -17.09 -0.54 -9.23
N ILE A 72 -17.87 0.51 -9.48
CA ILE A 72 -17.29 1.85 -9.71
C ILE A 72 -16.54 2.32 -8.45
N ASN A 73 -17.08 2.06 -7.25
CA ASN A 73 -16.39 2.35 -5.99
C ASN A 73 -15.07 1.57 -5.88
N ASN A 74 -15.06 0.28 -6.26
CA ASN A 74 -13.86 -0.53 -6.35
C ASN A 74 -12.82 0.10 -7.28
N LEU A 75 -13.22 0.52 -8.47
CA LEU A 75 -12.32 1.12 -9.44
C LEU A 75 -11.70 2.43 -8.91
N PHE A 76 -12.51 3.28 -8.28
CA PHE A 76 -12.02 4.53 -7.69
C PHE A 76 -11.02 4.28 -6.55
N ALA A 77 -11.34 3.38 -5.61
CA ALA A 77 -10.46 3.04 -4.50
C ALA A 77 -9.15 2.38 -4.99
N ARG A 78 -9.23 1.49 -5.98
CA ARG A 78 -8.05 0.86 -6.59
C ARG A 78 -7.18 1.88 -7.29
N LYS A 79 -7.74 2.75 -8.14
CA LYS A 79 -6.99 3.83 -8.80
C LYS A 79 -6.29 4.73 -7.78
N THR A 80 -6.98 5.10 -6.71
CA THR A 80 -6.42 5.93 -5.64
C THR A 80 -5.28 5.20 -4.92
N THR A 81 -5.43 3.90 -4.66
CA THR A 81 -4.37 3.06 -4.07
C THR A 81 -3.14 2.95 -4.97
N LEU A 82 -3.34 2.84 -6.29
CA LEU A 82 -2.23 2.83 -7.25
C LEU A 82 -1.49 4.16 -7.29
N LEU A 83 -2.20 5.29 -7.16
CA LEU A 83 -1.59 6.62 -7.03
C LEU A 83 -0.77 6.76 -5.74
N LEU A 84 -1.24 6.15 -4.65
CA LEU A 84 -0.48 6.04 -3.40
C LEU A 84 0.78 5.19 -3.60
N PHE A 85 0.66 4.03 -4.27
CA PHE A 85 1.82 3.16 -4.44
C PHE A 85 2.87 3.78 -5.35
N ILE A 86 2.45 4.40 -6.45
CA ILE A 86 3.39 5.04 -7.37
C ILE A 86 4.08 6.25 -6.74
N SER A 87 3.43 6.98 -5.82
CA SER A 87 4.11 8.07 -5.10
C SER A 87 5.30 7.53 -4.29
N ARG A 88 5.10 6.43 -3.56
CA ARG A 88 6.13 5.73 -2.79
C ARG A 88 7.23 5.18 -3.68
N LEU A 89 6.86 4.55 -4.81
CA LEU A 89 7.81 4.01 -5.78
C LEU A 89 8.68 5.11 -6.41
N LEU A 90 8.11 6.26 -6.76
CA LEU A 90 8.85 7.37 -7.35
C LEU A 90 9.86 7.97 -6.37
N ILE A 91 9.47 8.15 -5.10
CA ILE A 91 10.39 8.61 -4.06
C ILE A 91 11.50 7.58 -3.83
N PHE A 92 11.13 6.30 -3.75
CA PHE A 92 12.10 5.23 -3.56
C PHE A 92 13.09 5.13 -4.72
N LYS A 93 12.60 5.17 -5.97
CA LYS A 93 13.41 5.24 -7.18
C LYS A 93 14.37 6.42 -7.17
N TYR A 94 13.90 7.59 -6.72
CA TYR A 94 14.75 8.76 -6.57
C TYR A 94 15.87 8.51 -5.56
N CYS A 95 15.57 7.98 -4.37
CA CYS A 95 16.58 7.64 -3.36
C CYS A 95 17.64 6.67 -3.89
N LEU A 96 17.24 5.66 -4.67
CA LEU A 96 18.15 4.71 -5.32
C LEU A 96 18.99 5.33 -6.46
N SER A 97 18.64 6.53 -6.91
CA SER A 97 19.32 7.23 -8.00
C SER A 97 20.26 8.33 -7.50
N VAL A 98 20.26 8.63 -6.19
CA VAL A 98 21.18 9.62 -5.62
C VAL A 98 22.62 9.08 -5.70
N PRO A 99 23.60 9.88 -6.15
CA PRO A 99 25.01 9.47 -6.15
C PRO A 99 25.48 9.00 -4.76
N GLY A 100 26.17 7.86 -4.70
CA GLY A 100 26.61 7.24 -3.43
C GLY A 100 25.52 6.48 -2.65
N SER A 101 24.29 6.39 -3.18
CA SER A 101 23.21 5.64 -2.53
C SER A 101 23.51 4.15 -2.40
N SER A 102 24.24 3.53 -3.34
CA SER A 102 24.62 2.11 -3.27
C SER A 102 25.41 1.74 -2.02
N GLU A 103 26.16 2.69 -1.47
CA GLU A 103 27.02 2.49 -0.28
C GLU A 103 26.30 2.86 1.02
N THR A 104 25.37 3.82 0.94
CA THR A 104 24.82 4.48 2.13
C THR A 104 23.34 4.23 2.34
N PHE A 105 22.58 3.90 1.29
CA PHE A 105 21.15 3.71 1.36
C PHE A 105 20.80 2.24 1.62
N THR A 106 20.13 2.00 2.74
CA THR A 106 19.81 0.66 3.23
C THR A 106 18.32 0.51 3.48
N SER A 107 17.83 -0.73 3.55
CA SER A 107 16.43 -1.00 3.91
C SER A 107 16.05 -0.38 5.25
N ALA A 108 16.93 -0.39 6.24
CA ALA A 108 16.73 0.32 7.51
C ALA A 108 16.55 1.83 7.34
N ARG A 109 17.36 2.49 6.50
CA ARG A 109 17.17 3.93 6.23
C ARG A 109 15.88 4.20 5.46
N TRP A 110 15.53 3.33 4.54
CA TRP A 110 14.26 3.41 3.83
C TRP A 110 13.05 3.20 4.75
N ALA A 111 13.12 2.26 5.70
CA ALA A 111 12.11 2.05 6.71
C ALA A 111 11.95 3.30 7.59
N LEU A 112 13.05 3.87 8.08
CA LEU A 112 13.05 5.09 8.89
C LEU A 112 12.42 6.28 8.15
N LEU A 113 12.72 6.46 6.85
CA LEU A 113 12.09 7.51 6.05
C LEU A 113 10.56 7.37 6.02
N GLN A 114 10.03 6.15 5.93
CA GLN A 114 8.60 5.90 5.83
C GLN A 114 7.86 5.97 7.17
N VAL A 115 8.52 5.58 8.26
CA VAL A 115 7.96 5.55 9.63
C VAL A 115 8.04 6.93 10.29
N CYS A 116 9.09 7.69 10.00
CA CYS A 116 9.35 8.98 10.65
C CYS A 116 9.41 10.15 9.65
N PRO A 117 8.53 10.25 8.64
CA PRO A 117 8.68 11.24 7.58
C PRO A 117 8.61 12.68 8.12
N HIS A 118 7.75 12.94 9.11
CA HIS A 118 7.57 14.23 9.77
C HIS A 118 8.71 14.61 10.73
N VAL A 119 9.44 13.62 11.26
CA VAL A 119 10.55 13.85 12.19
C VAL A 119 11.83 14.13 11.42
N LEU A 120 12.05 13.40 10.33
CA LEU A 120 13.25 13.56 9.51
C LEU A 120 13.13 14.75 8.55
N PHE A 121 11.96 14.96 7.96
CA PHE A 121 11.71 15.97 6.93
C PHE A 121 10.25 16.46 6.96
N LYS A 122 9.79 17.06 5.87
CA LYS A 122 8.36 17.16 5.56
C LYS A 122 7.88 15.81 5.03
N ASP A 123 6.61 15.48 5.26
CA ASP A 123 5.99 14.29 4.66
C ASP A 123 5.83 14.43 3.15
N LEU A 124 6.91 14.09 2.45
CA LEU A 124 7.02 14.11 0.99
C LEU A 124 6.14 13.03 0.34
N PHE A 125 5.87 11.93 1.06
CA PHE A 125 5.03 10.85 0.57
C PHE A 125 3.60 11.33 0.40
N ASN A 126 3.03 11.92 1.46
CA ASN A 126 1.70 12.51 1.39
C ASN A 126 1.67 13.72 0.44
N ALA A 127 2.68 14.58 0.46
CA ALA A 127 2.73 15.74 -0.44
C ALA A 127 2.73 15.34 -1.93
N LEU A 128 3.49 14.32 -2.32
CA LEU A 128 3.49 13.80 -3.69
C LEU A 128 2.17 13.10 -4.01
N PHE A 129 1.66 12.27 -3.09
CA PHE A 129 0.40 11.57 -3.27
C PHE A 129 -0.77 12.53 -3.50
N VAL A 130 -0.90 13.59 -2.71
CA VAL A 130 -1.93 14.63 -2.88
C VAL A 130 -1.87 15.24 -4.29
N LYS A 131 -0.67 15.58 -4.78
CA LYS A 131 -0.50 16.13 -6.14
C LYS A 131 -0.96 15.13 -7.21
N LEU A 132 -0.63 13.84 -7.04
CA LEU A 132 -1.05 12.80 -7.99
C LEU A 132 -2.57 12.59 -7.98
N VAL A 133 -3.21 12.62 -6.80
CA VAL A 133 -4.67 12.55 -6.68
C VAL A 133 -5.34 13.73 -7.36
N GLN A 134 -4.81 14.94 -7.24
CA GLN A 134 -5.32 16.12 -7.95
C GLN A 134 -5.22 15.98 -9.47
N LEU A 135 -4.15 15.34 -9.97
CA LEU A 135 -3.93 15.13 -11.40
C LEU A 135 -4.74 13.97 -12.00
N ARG A 136 -5.46 13.19 -11.19
CA ARG A 136 -6.15 11.95 -11.61
C ARG A 136 -7.15 12.11 -12.76
N HIS A 137 -7.65 13.33 -12.96
CA HIS A 137 -8.66 13.68 -13.95
C HIS A 137 -8.07 13.94 -15.35
N HIS A 138 -6.74 14.07 -15.47
CA HIS A 138 -6.14 14.63 -16.68
C HIS A 138 -5.69 13.60 -17.74
N ARG A 139 -5.74 12.28 -17.52
CA ARG A 139 -5.34 11.27 -18.54
C ARG A 139 -6.01 9.89 -18.37
N GLU A 140 -6.25 9.23 -19.52
CA GLU A 140 -6.63 7.81 -19.69
C GLU A 140 -5.40 6.89 -19.82
N LEU A 141 -4.34 7.12 -19.04
CA LEU A 141 -3.22 6.17 -19.02
C LEU A 141 -3.64 4.92 -18.22
N ASP A 142 -3.24 3.73 -18.68
CA ASP A 142 -3.31 2.53 -17.86
C ASP A 142 -2.32 2.67 -16.69
N LEU A 143 -2.84 3.18 -15.58
CA LEU A 143 -2.08 3.42 -14.37
C LEU A 143 -1.46 2.12 -13.83
N SER A 144 -2.10 0.97 -14.05
CA SER A 144 -1.61 -0.31 -13.56
C SER A 144 -0.31 -0.70 -14.24
N ASP A 145 -0.25 -0.55 -15.57
CA ASP A 145 0.96 -0.83 -16.35
C ASP A 145 2.07 0.16 -16.03
N PHE A 146 1.74 1.45 -15.86
CA PHE A 146 2.73 2.43 -15.43
C PHE A 146 3.32 2.08 -14.05
N VAL A 147 2.47 1.70 -13.08
CA VAL A 147 2.94 1.31 -11.74
C VAL A 147 3.79 0.04 -11.81
N ARG A 148 3.40 -0.96 -12.61
CA ARG A 148 4.18 -2.18 -12.83
C ARG A 148 5.56 -1.87 -13.40
N ASN A 149 5.65 -1.05 -14.44
CA ASN A 149 6.92 -0.67 -15.06
C ASN A 149 7.86 0.05 -14.07
N VAL A 150 7.33 0.94 -13.22
CA VAL A 150 8.16 1.60 -12.20
C VAL A 150 8.56 0.65 -11.08
N HIS A 151 7.69 -0.28 -10.69
CA HIS A 151 8.02 -1.33 -9.72
C HIS A 151 9.15 -2.23 -10.23
N GLU A 152 9.09 -2.66 -11.49
CA GLU A 152 10.14 -3.45 -12.14
C GLU A 152 11.46 -2.69 -12.21
N ASP A 153 11.46 -1.42 -12.66
CA ASP A 153 12.67 -0.60 -12.69
C ASP A 153 13.28 -0.42 -11.28
N VAL A 154 12.48 -0.18 -10.25
CA VAL A 154 12.96 -0.12 -8.85
C VAL A 154 13.63 -1.42 -8.44
N ARG A 155 13.03 -2.56 -8.80
CA ARG A 155 13.53 -3.89 -8.47
C ARG A 155 14.86 -4.16 -9.17
N ASP A 156 14.94 -3.89 -10.46
CA ASP A 156 16.15 -4.06 -11.25
C ASP A 156 17.30 -3.22 -10.71
N ARG A 157 16.99 -2.00 -10.23
CA ARG A 157 17.98 -1.14 -9.55
C ARG A 157 18.50 -1.75 -8.26
N LEU A 158 17.63 -2.32 -7.44
CA LEU A 158 18.04 -2.99 -6.20
C LEU A 158 18.93 -4.21 -6.47
N VAL A 159 18.61 -4.99 -7.51
CA VAL A 159 19.43 -6.12 -7.96
C VAL A 159 20.79 -5.63 -8.50
N LYS A 160 20.78 -4.62 -9.36
CA LYS A 160 21.98 -4.13 -10.07
C LYS A 160 22.93 -3.31 -9.18
N TYR A 161 22.40 -2.37 -8.40
CA TYR A 161 23.22 -1.41 -7.64
C TYR A 161 23.59 -1.89 -6.23
N GLY A 162 23.08 -3.05 -5.81
CA GLY A 162 23.58 -3.75 -4.63
C GLY A 162 23.39 -3.03 -3.30
N CYS A 163 22.39 -2.15 -3.19
CA CYS A 163 22.00 -1.51 -1.92
C CYS A 163 21.75 -2.58 -0.85
N LEU A 164 22.03 -2.29 0.42
CA LEU A 164 21.95 -3.30 1.49
C LEU A 164 20.54 -3.40 2.11
N PRO A 165 19.97 -4.60 2.29
CA PRO A 165 20.50 -5.92 1.93
C PRO A 165 20.49 -6.15 0.43
N LYS A 166 21.51 -6.84 -0.08
CA LYS A 166 21.52 -7.31 -1.47
C LYS A 166 20.35 -8.26 -1.67
N ILE A 167 19.57 -8.03 -2.71
CA ILE A 167 18.47 -8.91 -3.09
C ILE A 167 18.82 -9.69 -4.35
N LYS A 168 18.28 -10.90 -4.46
CA LYS A 168 18.34 -11.77 -5.65
C LYS A 168 17.08 -11.62 -6.49
N ASP A 169 17.11 -12.09 -7.74
CA ASP A 169 16.01 -12.02 -8.73
C ASP A 169 14.68 -12.62 -8.30
N TYR A 170 14.62 -13.41 -7.23
CA TYR A 170 13.39 -14.00 -6.67
C TYR A 170 12.98 -13.39 -5.33
N THR A 171 13.71 -12.38 -4.86
CA THR A 171 13.39 -11.69 -3.61
C THR A 171 12.13 -10.86 -3.81
N ARG A 172 11.24 -10.94 -2.82
CA ARG A 172 9.97 -10.22 -2.81
C ARG A 172 10.10 -8.97 -1.96
N LEU A 173 9.55 -7.85 -2.42
CA LEU A 173 9.43 -6.66 -1.59
C LEU A 173 8.25 -6.84 -0.61
N LEU A 174 8.40 -6.29 0.60
CA LEU A 174 7.32 -6.30 1.57
C LEU A 174 6.32 -5.17 1.30
N ILE A 175 5.03 -5.45 1.52
CA ILE A 175 3.98 -4.43 1.64
C ILE A 175 3.39 -4.60 3.03
N VAL A 176 3.79 -3.73 3.96
CA VAL A 176 3.30 -3.72 5.33
C VAL A 176 2.11 -2.78 5.42
N ASN A 177 0.95 -3.32 5.78
CA ASN A 177 -0.24 -2.57 6.16
C ASN A 177 -0.40 -2.69 7.68
N ASP A 178 0.06 -1.68 8.40
CA ASP A 178 -0.03 -1.60 9.85
C ASP A 178 -1.35 -0.99 10.29
N GLU A 179 -1.80 -1.36 11.50
CA GLU A 179 -3.09 -0.97 12.08
C GLU A 179 -4.29 -1.15 11.10
N ALA A 180 -4.20 -2.18 10.24
CA ALA A 180 -5.10 -2.39 9.11
C ALA A 180 -6.55 -2.67 9.51
N GLN A 181 -6.80 -3.03 10.78
CA GLN A 181 -8.17 -3.16 11.30
C GLN A 181 -8.96 -1.87 11.16
N PHE A 182 -8.30 -0.70 11.21
CA PHE A 182 -8.97 0.58 11.00
C PHE A 182 -9.68 0.58 9.64
N LEU A 183 -8.96 0.35 8.55
CA LEU A 183 -9.53 0.29 7.19
C LEU A 183 -10.46 -0.91 6.99
N GLY A 184 -10.29 -1.96 7.81
CA GLY A 184 -11.18 -3.11 7.81
C GLY A 184 -12.55 -2.84 8.43
N ASP A 185 -12.65 -1.81 9.28
CA ASP A 185 -13.89 -1.38 9.92
C ASP A 185 -14.49 -0.12 9.26
N GLN A 186 -13.72 0.55 8.40
CA GLN A 186 -14.17 1.74 7.66
C GLN A 186 -14.89 1.41 6.35
N LEU A 187 -15.91 2.21 6.03
CA LEU A 187 -16.67 2.16 4.78
C LEU A 187 -17.24 0.76 4.47
N ASN A 188 -17.67 0.06 5.52
CA ASN A 188 -18.36 -1.22 5.42
C ASN A 188 -19.56 -1.10 4.46
N GLY A 189 -19.73 -2.08 3.57
CA GLY A 189 -20.84 -2.05 2.62
C GLY A 189 -20.58 -1.31 1.32
N SER A 190 -19.47 -0.57 1.20
CA SER A 190 -19.26 0.37 0.09
C SER A 190 -18.53 -0.21 -1.12
N PHE A 191 -18.02 -1.45 -1.01
CA PHE A 191 -17.22 -2.11 -2.05
C PHE A 191 -17.73 -3.52 -2.31
N GLN A 192 -17.48 -4.05 -3.50
CA GLN A 192 -17.87 -5.41 -3.85
C GLN A 192 -16.66 -6.35 -3.79
N SER A 193 -16.89 -7.58 -3.31
CA SER A 193 -15.90 -8.65 -3.43
C SER A 193 -15.59 -8.97 -4.91
N LYS A 194 -14.30 -9.20 -5.22
CA LYS A 194 -13.80 -9.56 -6.55
C LYS A 194 -14.06 -11.03 -6.92
N SER A 195 -14.47 -11.85 -5.95
CA SER A 195 -14.75 -13.28 -6.19
C SER A 195 -16.00 -13.44 -7.05
N SER A 196 -15.89 -14.18 -8.15
CA SER A 196 -17.02 -14.45 -9.05
C SER A 196 -18.16 -15.22 -8.37
N SER A 197 -17.87 -15.95 -7.29
CA SER A 197 -18.83 -16.69 -6.49
C SER A 197 -19.35 -15.94 -5.25
N ASP A 198 -18.74 -14.80 -4.90
CA ASP A 198 -19.11 -14.02 -3.72
C ASP A 198 -19.14 -12.52 -4.08
N LYS A 199 -20.36 -11.99 -4.25
CA LYS A 199 -20.61 -10.54 -4.45
C LYS A 199 -20.87 -9.80 -3.15
N SER A 200 -20.51 -10.37 -1.99
CA SER A 200 -20.77 -9.74 -0.72
C SER A 200 -20.07 -8.37 -0.60
N PRO A 201 -20.69 -7.44 0.13
CA PRO A 201 -20.08 -6.16 0.42
C PRO A 201 -18.78 -6.32 1.21
N ARG A 202 -17.84 -5.41 0.95
CA ARG A 202 -16.52 -5.36 1.56
C ARG A 202 -16.22 -3.95 2.09
N PRO A 203 -15.35 -3.82 3.10
CA PRO A 203 -14.83 -2.55 3.59
C PRO A 203 -13.65 -2.06 2.72
N LEU A 204 -13.16 -0.86 3.02
CA LEU A 204 -12.11 -0.17 2.25
C LEU A 204 -10.79 -0.96 2.15
N LEU A 205 -10.44 -1.75 3.17
CA LEU A 205 -9.22 -2.56 3.13
C LEU A 205 -9.19 -3.52 1.93
N SER A 206 -10.35 -4.03 1.48
CA SER A 206 -10.44 -4.99 0.39
C SER A 206 -9.89 -4.45 -0.95
N PRO A 207 -10.44 -3.37 -1.53
CA PRO A 207 -9.91 -2.82 -2.78
C PRO A 207 -8.45 -2.35 -2.67
N ILE A 208 -7.98 -1.92 -1.49
CA ILE A 208 -6.57 -1.56 -1.26
C ILE A 208 -5.66 -2.79 -1.43
N LEU A 209 -5.95 -3.88 -0.72
CA LEU A 209 -5.16 -5.12 -0.82
C LEU A 209 -5.20 -5.70 -2.24
N HIS A 210 -6.34 -5.61 -2.93
CA HIS A 210 -6.45 -6.04 -4.32
C HIS A 210 -5.61 -5.20 -5.27
N ALA A 211 -5.57 -3.87 -5.11
CA ALA A 211 -4.75 -3.01 -5.95
C ALA A 211 -3.27 -3.38 -5.85
N PHE A 212 -2.74 -3.60 -4.65
CA PHE A 212 -1.35 -4.02 -4.51
C PHE A 212 -1.08 -5.43 -5.06
N ARG A 213 -1.99 -6.39 -4.84
CA ARG A 213 -1.87 -7.77 -5.37
C ARG A 213 -1.82 -7.80 -6.89
N ASP A 214 -2.62 -6.96 -7.55
CA ASP A 214 -2.69 -6.89 -9.02
C ASP A 214 -1.42 -6.31 -9.65
N ILE A 215 -0.65 -5.50 -8.92
CA ILE A 215 0.64 -4.97 -9.39
C ILE A 215 1.76 -5.98 -9.22
N GLY A 216 1.89 -6.52 -8.02
CA GLY A 216 3.12 -7.20 -7.63
C GLY A 216 3.08 -8.71 -7.64
N GLN A 217 1.97 -9.34 -8.07
CA GLN A 217 1.82 -10.78 -8.27
C GLN A 217 2.64 -11.64 -7.28
N ASP A 218 3.73 -12.25 -7.75
CA ASP A 218 4.66 -13.09 -6.99
C ASP A 218 5.93 -12.35 -6.51
N GLN A 219 6.07 -11.07 -6.83
CA GLN A 219 7.16 -10.18 -6.44
C GLN A 219 6.90 -9.43 -5.13
N LEU A 220 5.67 -9.49 -4.59
CA LEU A 220 5.31 -8.87 -3.31
C LEU A 220 4.96 -9.91 -2.24
N THR A 221 5.29 -9.58 -1.00
CA THR A 221 4.82 -10.27 0.20
C THR A 221 4.04 -9.30 1.07
N PHE A 222 2.78 -9.62 1.35
CA PHE A 222 1.89 -8.79 2.13
C PHE A 222 2.06 -9.10 3.61
N VAL A 223 2.28 -8.08 4.43
CA VAL A 223 2.26 -8.18 5.88
C VAL A 223 1.13 -7.30 6.37
N THR A 224 0.08 -7.88 6.94
CA THR A 224 -1.06 -7.12 7.45
C THR A 224 -1.08 -7.24 8.97
N CYS A 225 -1.08 -6.12 9.68
CA CYS A 225 -1.04 -6.09 11.13
C CYS A 225 -2.32 -5.49 11.68
N GLY A 226 -2.73 -5.98 12.86
CA GLY A 226 -3.83 -5.34 13.57
C GLY A 226 -4.18 -6.00 14.90
N THR A 227 -5.11 -5.36 15.60
CA THR A 227 -5.58 -5.76 16.94
C THR A 227 -6.79 -6.70 16.92
N GLY A 228 -7.43 -6.91 15.77
CA GLY A 228 -8.66 -7.70 15.65
C GLY A 228 -8.57 -8.92 14.71
N LEU A 229 -9.19 -10.04 15.09
CA LEU A 229 -9.39 -11.25 14.27
C LEU A 229 -10.24 -11.01 13.01
N SER A 230 -10.81 -9.82 12.81
CA SER A 230 -11.64 -9.48 11.64
C SER A 230 -10.86 -9.47 10.32
N ILE A 231 -9.52 -9.40 10.37
CA ILE A 231 -8.63 -9.41 9.20
C ILE A 231 -8.53 -10.82 8.56
N THR A 232 -8.78 -11.91 9.30
CA THR A 232 -8.67 -13.28 8.73
C THR A 232 -9.92 -13.80 8.03
N ASN A 233 -11.12 -13.38 8.43
CA ASN A 233 -12.36 -13.97 7.92
C ASN A 233 -12.97 -13.29 6.68
N ARG A 234 -12.51 -12.09 6.28
CA ARG A 234 -13.15 -11.30 5.20
C ARG A 234 -12.32 -11.09 3.92
N TYR A 235 -11.02 -11.43 3.90
CA TYR A 235 -10.10 -10.97 2.83
C TYR A 235 -9.32 -12.08 2.09
N HIS A 236 -9.62 -13.35 2.42
CA HIS A 236 -8.98 -14.54 1.85
C HIS A 236 -9.97 -15.51 1.18
N ARG A 237 -11.22 -15.11 0.97
CA ARG A 237 -12.20 -15.83 0.14
C ARG A 237 -12.57 -14.99 -1.08
#